data_AF-A0A812BDY7-F1
#
_entry.id   AF-A0A812BDY7-F1
#
_cell.length_a   1.000
_cell.length_b   1.000
_cell.length_c   1.000
_cell.angle_alpha   90.00
_cell.angle_beta   90.00
_cell.angle_gamma   90.00
#
_symmetry.space_group_name_H-M   'P 1'
#
loop_
_entity.id
_entity.type
_entity.pdbx_description
1 polymer ?
#
loop_
_entity_poly.entity_id
_entity_poly.type
_entity_poly.pdbx_seq_one_letter_code
_entity_poly.pdbx_strand_id
1 'polypeptide(L)'
;MSLSDKVQQLSRKIPFKHSTIISSLTLLFLTIAVFHSYSRIASLERRSSQHVIVAAGAIYIRWGRSVCPRTSTLIYDGTSLRNSSSSSSSSSSSSFYLSIYLSIYLSIYLSIYLLRRRTSCISGGEFYTHTGGSSDILCLPKKPIWEKFTSAGEASAYIYGVEYQITLYQTLSKNGMFSSKNAQSLHNNNVPCAVCQTKDPGSVIMVPARNRCYPGWILEFFIPGIIYDQSL
;
A
#
# COMPACT_ATOMS: atom_id res chain seq x y z
N MET A 1 -6.41 -31.66 73.42
CA MET A 1 -6.99 -31.48 72.07
C MET A 1 -6.19 -30.38 71.39
N SER A 2 -5.37 -30.75 70.41
CA SER A 2 -4.29 -29.92 69.87
C SER A 2 -4.82 -28.82 68.95
N LEU A 3 -4.12 -27.68 68.88
CA LEU A 3 -4.39 -26.61 67.92
C LEU A 3 -4.32 -27.12 66.46
N SER A 4 -3.52 -28.18 66.20
CA SER A 4 -3.47 -28.87 64.91
C SER A 4 -4.79 -29.58 64.56
N ASP A 5 -5.50 -30.12 65.56
CA ASP A 5 -6.78 -30.81 65.34
C ASP A 5 -7.89 -29.82 64.97
N LYS A 6 -7.84 -28.60 65.52
CA LYS A 6 -8.75 -27.51 65.17
C LYS A 6 -8.49 -26.98 63.75
N VAL A 7 -7.23 -26.88 63.34
CA VAL A 7 -6.85 -26.46 61.97
C VAL A 7 -7.28 -27.52 60.94
N GLN A 8 -7.13 -28.81 61.23
CA GLN A 8 -7.61 -29.88 60.36
C GLN A 8 -9.14 -29.98 60.31
N GLN A 9 -9.87 -29.65 61.39
CA GLN A 9 -11.34 -29.58 61.33
C GLN A 9 -11.86 -28.35 60.59
N LEU A 10 -11.19 -27.20 60.67
CA LEU A 10 -11.53 -25.99 59.90
C LEU A 10 -11.29 -26.19 58.40
N SER A 11 -10.22 -26.89 58.02
CA SER A 11 -9.93 -27.22 56.62
C SER A 11 -10.90 -28.23 55.99
N ARG A 12 -11.61 -29.05 56.80
CA ARG A 12 -12.58 -30.05 56.29
C ARG A 12 -14.00 -29.49 56.09
N LYS A 13 -14.27 -28.24 56.49
CA LYS A 13 -15.61 -27.62 56.39
C LYS A 13 -15.74 -26.52 55.31
N ILE A 14 -14.69 -26.22 54.55
CA ILE A 14 -14.80 -25.29 53.43
C ILE A 14 -15.18 -26.10 52.19
N PRO A 15 -16.41 -25.99 51.67
CA PRO A 15 -16.84 -26.80 50.55
C PRO A 15 -16.02 -26.42 49.31
N PHE A 16 -15.60 -27.44 48.57
CA PHE A 16 -14.79 -27.41 47.34
C PHE A 16 -15.28 -26.40 46.28
N LYS A 17 -16.53 -25.92 46.41
CA LYS A 17 -17.18 -24.92 45.56
C LYS A 17 -16.68 -23.48 45.75
N HIS A 18 -16.13 -23.12 46.91
CA HIS A 18 -15.62 -21.75 47.17
C HIS A 18 -14.20 -21.51 46.60
N SER A 19 -13.39 -22.56 46.47
CA SER A 19 -12.03 -22.46 45.90
C SER A 19 -12.07 -22.02 44.42
N THR A 20 -13.03 -22.52 43.65
CA THR A 20 -13.24 -22.15 42.25
C THR A 20 -13.71 -20.71 42.10
N ILE A 21 -14.53 -20.21 43.02
CA ILE A 21 -15.01 -18.82 43.02
C ILE A 21 -13.88 -17.84 43.33
N ILE A 22 -13.02 -18.17 44.31
CA ILE A 22 -11.85 -17.36 44.66
C ILE A 22 -10.82 -17.34 43.51
N SER A 23 -10.60 -18.49 42.85
CA SER A 23 -9.74 -18.58 41.66
C SER A 23 -10.31 -17.76 40.47
N SER A 24 -11.61 -17.83 40.23
CA SER A 24 -12.26 -17.05 39.17
C SER A 24 -12.23 -15.54 39.45
N LEU A 25 -12.45 -15.13 40.70
CA LEU A 25 -12.35 -13.73 41.11
C LEU A 25 -10.92 -13.20 41.00
N THR A 26 -9.92 -13.95 41.44
CA THR A 26 -8.51 -13.54 41.32
C THR A 26 -8.07 -13.43 39.86
N LEU A 27 -8.51 -14.34 39.00
CA LEU A 27 -8.28 -14.24 37.55
C LEU A 27 -8.96 -13.01 36.94
N LEU A 28 -10.20 -12.69 37.34
CA LEU A 28 -10.91 -11.49 36.91
C LEU A 28 -10.21 -10.20 37.37
N PHE A 29 -9.73 -10.14 38.61
CA PHE A 29 -8.96 -9.00 39.10
C PHE A 29 -7.65 -8.82 38.34
N LEU A 30 -6.94 -9.91 38.03
CA LEU A 30 -5.72 -9.87 37.23
C LEU A 30 -5.99 -9.38 35.79
N THR A 31 -7.05 -9.83 35.14
CA THR A 31 -7.38 -9.37 33.78
C THR A 31 -7.79 -7.90 33.74
N ILE A 32 -8.56 -7.42 34.74
CA ILE A 32 -8.91 -6.01 34.88
C ILE A 32 -7.64 -5.17 35.11
N ALA A 33 -6.72 -5.62 35.97
CA ALA A 33 -5.46 -4.93 36.23
C ALA A 33 -4.56 -4.87 34.98
N VAL A 34 -4.48 -5.96 34.20
CA VAL A 34 -3.77 -6.01 32.92
C VAL A 34 -4.41 -5.07 31.90
N PHE A 35 -5.74 -5.06 31.78
CA PHE A 35 -6.46 -4.17 30.86
C PHE A 35 -6.26 -2.68 31.21
N HIS A 36 -6.29 -2.35 32.51
CA HIS A 36 -6.01 -1.00 32.99
C HIS A 36 -4.56 -0.59 32.71
N SER A 37 -3.61 -1.53 32.89
CA SER A 37 -2.19 -1.31 32.60
C SER A 37 -1.96 -1.05 31.10
N TYR A 38 -2.58 -1.86 30.23
CA TYR A 38 -2.52 -1.68 28.78
C TYR A 38 -3.14 -0.35 28.33
N SER A 39 -4.27 0.03 28.92
CA SER A 39 -4.93 1.31 28.65
C SER A 39 -4.06 2.51 29.02
N ARG A 40 -3.33 2.45 30.14
CA ARG A 40 -2.37 3.49 30.53
C ARG A 40 -1.17 3.55 29.58
N ILE A 41 -0.61 2.40 29.20
CA ILE A 41 0.50 2.32 28.23
C ILE A 41 0.08 2.94 26.88
N ALA A 42 -1.09 2.56 26.36
CA ALA A 42 -1.63 3.11 25.12
C ALA A 42 -1.88 4.63 25.20
N SER A 43 -2.22 5.16 26.37
CA SER A 43 -2.38 6.61 26.58
C SER A 43 -1.05 7.36 26.63
N LEU A 44 0.00 6.74 27.18
CA LEU A 44 1.35 7.29 27.24
C LEU A 44 2.03 7.27 25.85
N GLU A 45 1.84 6.20 25.07
CA GLU A 45 2.29 6.13 23.68
C GLU A 45 1.61 7.18 22.79
N ARG A 46 0.31 7.43 22.98
CA ARG A 46 -0.40 8.52 22.29
C ARG A 46 0.16 9.90 22.64
N ARG A 47 0.48 10.17 23.91
CA ARG A 47 1.09 11.44 24.34
C ARG A 47 2.52 11.60 23.81
N SER A 48 3.30 10.52 23.77
CA SER A 48 4.63 10.51 23.16
C SER A 48 4.56 10.83 21.66
N SER A 49 3.55 10.29 20.96
CA SER A 49 3.34 10.51 19.52
C SER A 49 2.86 11.93 19.18
N GLN A 50 2.23 12.65 20.13
CA GLN A 50 1.77 14.03 19.94
C GLN A 50 2.90 15.07 20.04
N HIS A 51 4.07 14.72 20.58
CA HIS A 51 5.17 15.67 20.82
C HIS A 51 6.42 15.45 19.97
N VAL A 52 6.46 14.43 19.11
CA VAL A 52 7.53 14.29 18.11
C VAL A 52 7.01 14.90 16.81
N ILE A 53 7.42 16.14 16.51
CA ILE A 53 7.40 16.63 15.13
C ILE A 53 8.47 15.82 14.39
N VAL A 54 8.12 14.61 13.94
CA VAL A 54 8.90 13.95 12.89
C VAL A 54 8.70 14.85 11.69
N ALA A 55 9.76 15.51 11.24
CA ALA A 55 9.73 16.23 9.98
C ALA A 55 9.36 15.21 8.89
N ALA A 56 8.07 15.15 8.56
CA ALA A 56 7.55 14.18 7.63
C ALA A 56 8.23 14.45 6.27
N GLY A 57 8.80 13.42 5.67
CA GLY A 57 9.41 13.58 4.35
C GLY A 57 8.40 14.04 3.31
N ALA A 58 8.90 14.66 2.24
CA ALA A 58 8.12 15.10 1.10
C ALA A 58 7.38 13.94 0.43
N ILE A 59 6.12 14.19 0.04
CA ILE A 59 5.30 13.30 -0.79
C ILE A 59 5.44 13.71 -2.25
N TYR A 60 5.66 12.76 -3.14
CA TYR A 60 5.77 13.01 -4.58
C TYR A 60 5.18 11.89 -5.42
N ILE A 61 4.78 12.24 -6.64
CA ILE A 61 4.28 11.30 -7.63
C ILE A 61 5.44 10.81 -8.50
N ARG A 62 5.52 9.50 -8.65
CA ARG A 62 6.43 8.82 -9.57
C ARG A 62 5.63 8.18 -10.70
N TRP A 63 5.69 8.78 -11.88
CA TRP A 63 5.12 8.21 -13.09
C TRP A 63 6.09 7.21 -13.75
N GLY A 64 5.55 6.32 -14.58
CA GLY A 64 6.31 5.32 -15.33
C GLY A 64 6.77 4.12 -14.51
N ARG A 65 6.59 4.11 -13.17
CA ARG A 65 6.83 2.95 -12.30
C ARG A 65 5.83 2.88 -11.14
N SER A 66 5.47 1.67 -10.72
CA SER A 66 4.59 1.39 -9.57
C SER A 66 5.34 1.13 -8.25
N VAL A 67 6.62 1.48 -8.17
CA VAL A 67 7.47 1.19 -6.99
C VAL A 67 8.26 2.43 -6.63
N CYS A 68 8.54 2.66 -5.35
CA CYS A 68 9.37 3.79 -4.91
C CYS A 68 10.88 3.44 -4.91
N PRO A 69 11.76 4.45 -5.06
CA PRO A 69 13.17 4.35 -4.70
C PRO A 69 13.40 3.83 -3.27
N ARG A 70 14.62 3.36 -2.98
CA ARG A 70 14.96 2.83 -1.65
C ARG A 70 15.01 3.92 -0.56
N THR A 71 15.19 5.17 -0.97
CA THR A 71 15.22 6.37 -0.12
C THR A 71 13.82 6.84 0.27
N SER A 72 12.77 6.24 -0.29
CA SER A 72 11.38 6.57 -0.03
C SER A 72 10.53 5.35 0.32
N THR A 73 9.41 5.61 0.97
CA THR A 73 8.41 4.64 1.38
C THR A 73 7.22 4.74 0.43
N LEU A 74 6.71 3.60 -0.01
CA LEU A 74 5.53 3.53 -0.87
C LEU A 74 4.25 3.81 -0.07
N ILE A 75 3.48 4.80 -0.51
CA ILE A 75 2.15 5.08 0.05
C ILE A 75 1.09 4.25 -0.69
N TYR A 76 1.04 4.38 -2.02
CA TYR A 76 0.13 3.64 -2.87
C TYR A 76 0.67 3.56 -4.31
N ASP A 77 0.33 2.50 -5.02
CA ASP A 77 0.77 2.26 -6.39
C ASP A 77 -0.32 1.65 -7.26
N GLY A 78 -0.16 1.72 -8.57
CA GLY A 78 -0.99 0.92 -9.42
C GLY A 78 -0.70 1.03 -10.90
N THR A 79 -1.46 0.21 -11.60
CA THR A 79 -1.53 0.12 -13.05
C THR A 79 -3.01 0.24 -13.39
N SER A 80 -3.35 0.92 -14.48
CA SER A 80 -4.67 0.68 -15.06
C SER A 80 -4.67 -0.74 -15.64
N LEU A 81 -5.66 -1.52 -15.22
CA LEU A 81 -5.80 -2.94 -15.51
C LEU A 81 -5.69 -3.20 -17.02
N ARG A 82 -4.75 -4.05 -17.42
CA ARG A 82 -4.81 -4.75 -18.70
C ARG A 82 -5.78 -5.91 -18.51
N ASN A 83 -6.81 -6.01 -19.36
CA ASN A 83 -7.64 -7.21 -19.43
C ASN A 83 -6.77 -8.37 -19.93
N SER A 84 -6.34 -9.23 -19.03
CA SER A 84 -5.82 -10.56 -19.37
C SER A 84 -6.93 -11.57 -19.13
N SER A 85 -7.68 -11.91 -20.17
CA SER A 85 -8.59 -13.05 -20.20
C SER A 85 -7.76 -14.34 -20.15
N SER A 86 -7.43 -14.80 -18.94
CA SER A 86 -6.85 -16.13 -18.74
C SER A 86 -7.98 -17.16 -18.72
N SER A 87 -8.15 -17.88 -19.83
CA SER A 87 -8.97 -19.09 -19.93
C SER A 87 -8.34 -20.23 -19.13
N SER A 88 -8.93 -20.60 -18.01
CA SER A 88 -8.53 -21.76 -17.22
C SER A 88 -9.32 -23.00 -17.66
N SER A 89 -8.64 -23.98 -18.26
CA SER A 89 -9.15 -25.32 -18.52
C SER A 89 -9.08 -26.17 -17.25
N SER A 90 -10.18 -26.83 -16.90
CA SER A 90 -10.31 -27.70 -15.73
C SER A 90 -10.12 -29.17 -16.12
N SER A 91 -9.11 -29.83 -15.55
CA SER A 91 -8.98 -31.30 -15.55
C SER A 91 -9.19 -31.83 -14.13
N SER A 92 -10.14 -32.75 -13.99
CA SER A 92 -10.64 -33.35 -12.76
C SER A 92 -9.70 -34.42 -12.20
N SER A 93 -9.25 -34.28 -10.95
CA SER A 93 -8.64 -35.35 -10.16
C SER A 93 -8.81 -35.11 -8.65
N SER A 94 -9.31 -36.14 -7.95
CA SER A 94 -9.32 -36.40 -6.50
C SER A 94 -9.87 -35.31 -5.56
N SER A 95 -11.16 -35.42 -5.23
CA SER A 95 -11.98 -34.47 -4.45
C SER A 95 -11.43 -34.07 -3.06
N PHE A 96 -10.67 -34.93 -2.38
CA PHE A 96 -10.09 -34.61 -1.06
C PHE A 96 -8.77 -33.86 -1.16
N TYR A 97 -7.89 -34.25 -2.09
CA TYR A 97 -6.64 -33.52 -2.34
C TYR A 97 -6.94 -32.14 -2.93
N LEU A 98 -7.89 -32.05 -3.86
CA LEU A 98 -8.28 -30.79 -4.49
C LEU A 98 -8.94 -29.82 -3.50
N SER A 99 -9.73 -30.29 -2.54
CA SER A 99 -10.35 -29.43 -1.51
C SER A 99 -9.37 -28.93 -0.46
N ILE A 100 -8.44 -29.78 0.01
CA ILE A 100 -7.36 -29.36 0.89
C ILE A 100 -6.41 -28.40 0.16
N TYR A 101 -6.04 -28.73 -1.09
CA TYR A 101 -5.21 -27.87 -1.93
C TYR A 101 -5.88 -26.52 -2.18
N LEU A 102 -7.17 -26.49 -2.54
CA LEU A 102 -7.89 -25.25 -2.80
C LEU A 102 -8.13 -24.43 -1.53
N SER A 103 -8.35 -25.05 -0.37
CA SER A 103 -8.53 -24.34 0.90
C SER A 103 -7.23 -23.74 1.43
N ILE A 104 -6.11 -24.48 1.37
CA ILE A 104 -4.78 -23.96 1.69
C ILE A 104 -4.39 -22.87 0.70
N TYR A 105 -4.61 -23.09 -0.60
CA TYR A 105 -4.35 -22.09 -1.63
C TYR A 105 -5.18 -20.82 -1.42
N LEU A 106 -6.48 -20.94 -1.15
CA LEU A 106 -7.37 -19.80 -0.93
C LEU A 106 -7.06 -19.08 0.38
N SER A 107 -6.72 -19.80 1.44
CA SER A 107 -6.35 -19.19 2.74
C SER A 107 -5.00 -18.47 2.67
N ILE A 108 -3.99 -19.05 2.02
CA ILE A 108 -2.70 -18.39 1.76
C ILE A 108 -2.91 -17.22 0.80
N TYR A 109 -3.67 -17.39 -0.28
CA TYR A 109 -3.99 -16.31 -1.23
C TYR A 109 -4.73 -15.17 -0.54
N LEU A 110 -5.75 -15.46 0.27
CA LEU A 110 -6.50 -14.46 1.02
C LEU A 110 -5.62 -13.80 2.09
N SER A 111 -4.76 -14.55 2.78
CA SER A 111 -3.81 -14.00 3.75
C SER A 111 -2.81 -13.08 3.06
N ILE A 112 -2.23 -13.49 1.93
CA ILE A 112 -1.33 -12.65 1.11
C ILE A 112 -2.09 -11.46 0.54
N TYR A 113 -3.35 -11.60 0.14
CA TYR A 113 -4.18 -10.52 -0.39
C TYR A 113 -4.56 -9.52 0.69
N LEU A 114 -4.86 -9.98 1.90
CA LEU A 114 -5.13 -9.14 3.07
C LEU A 114 -3.84 -8.46 3.57
N LEU A 115 -2.70 -9.15 3.55
CA LEU A 115 -1.36 -8.59 3.83
C LEU A 115 -0.89 -7.62 2.74
N ARG A 116 -1.34 -7.81 1.48
CA ARG A 116 -1.10 -6.93 0.33
C ARG A 116 -2.33 -6.10 -0.03
N ARG A 117 -3.11 -5.64 0.96
CA ARG A 117 -4.03 -4.51 0.74
C ARG A 117 -3.22 -3.23 0.52
N ARG A 118 -2.51 -3.18 -0.60
CA ARG A 118 -1.97 -1.95 -1.15
C ARG A 118 -3.16 -1.17 -1.69
N THR A 119 -3.29 0.04 -1.21
CA THR A 119 -4.06 1.08 -1.86
C THR A 119 -3.59 1.14 -3.31
N SER A 120 -4.49 0.79 -4.22
CA SER A 120 -4.20 0.77 -5.65
C SER A 120 -4.51 2.13 -6.27
N CYS A 121 -3.78 2.59 -7.28
CA CYS A 121 -4.09 3.81 -8.02
C CYS A 121 -4.11 3.64 -9.55
N ILE A 122 -4.64 4.66 -10.22
CA ILE A 122 -4.69 4.79 -11.68
C ILE A 122 -4.11 6.16 -12.04
N SER A 123 -3.31 6.23 -13.10
CA SER A 123 -2.76 7.48 -13.61
C SER A 123 -3.86 8.31 -14.29
N GLY A 124 -4.00 9.56 -13.86
CA GLY A 124 -4.97 10.51 -14.39
C GLY A 124 -4.28 11.79 -14.90
N GLY A 125 -4.85 12.43 -15.91
CA GLY A 125 -4.33 13.68 -16.47
C GLY A 125 -5.35 14.40 -17.33
N GLU A 126 -4.92 15.48 -17.97
CA GLU A 126 -5.73 16.25 -18.91
C GLU A 126 -5.82 15.57 -20.28
N PHE A 127 -6.92 15.80 -21.00
CA PHE A 127 -7.01 15.40 -22.40
C PHE A 127 -6.14 16.31 -23.25
N TYR A 128 -5.39 15.75 -24.19
CA TYR A 128 -4.35 16.47 -24.94
C TYR A 128 -4.83 17.71 -25.73
N THR A 129 -6.13 17.87 -25.99
CA THR A 129 -6.70 19.08 -26.65
C THR A 129 -7.36 20.05 -25.68
N HIS A 130 -7.43 19.75 -24.39
CA HIS A 130 -7.94 20.67 -23.38
C HIS A 130 -6.83 21.59 -22.91
N THR A 131 -7.21 22.80 -22.48
CA THR A 131 -6.30 23.78 -21.90
C THR A 131 -6.86 24.24 -20.56
N GLY A 132 -5.98 24.51 -19.59
CA GLY A 132 -6.37 24.98 -18.27
C GLY A 132 -6.59 23.85 -17.25
N GLY A 133 -6.40 22.59 -17.64
CA GLY A 133 -6.15 21.51 -16.69
C GLY A 133 -4.79 21.69 -16.02
N SER A 134 -4.70 21.31 -14.74
CA SER A 134 -3.42 21.24 -14.04
C SER A 134 -2.54 20.21 -14.75
N SER A 135 -1.47 20.65 -15.41
CA SER A 135 -0.67 19.91 -16.39
C SER A 135 0.17 18.74 -15.81
N ASP A 136 -0.11 18.25 -14.61
CA ASP A 136 0.63 17.19 -13.94
C ASP A 136 -0.13 15.86 -13.96
N ILE A 137 0.60 14.77 -14.24
CA ILE A 137 0.06 13.41 -14.09
C ILE A 137 -0.24 13.13 -12.62
N LEU A 138 -1.49 12.80 -12.31
CA LEU A 138 -1.96 12.44 -10.99
C LEU A 138 -1.99 10.92 -10.81
N CYS A 139 -1.76 10.44 -9.58
CA CYS A 139 -2.08 9.07 -9.19
C CYS A 139 -3.38 9.05 -8.40
N LEU A 140 -4.49 8.70 -9.03
CA LEU A 140 -5.79 8.66 -8.37
C LEU A 140 -6.00 7.35 -7.62
N PRO A 141 -6.35 7.36 -6.32
CA PRO A 141 -6.72 6.15 -5.61
C PRO A 141 -7.90 5.44 -6.28
N LYS A 142 -7.80 4.12 -6.44
CA LYS A 142 -8.86 3.28 -7.03
C LYS A 142 -10.14 3.25 -6.19
N LYS A 143 -10.03 3.59 -4.91
CA LYS A 143 -11.14 3.74 -3.96
C LYS A 143 -11.12 5.17 -3.41
N PRO A 144 -11.62 6.15 -4.17
CA PRO A 144 -11.74 7.51 -3.68
C PRO A 144 -12.77 7.58 -2.55
N ILE A 145 -12.58 8.53 -1.63
CA ILE A 145 -13.60 8.95 -0.69
C ILE A 145 -14.31 10.12 -1.34
N TRP A 146 -15.58 9.94 -1.68
CA TRP A 146 -16.40 11.00 -2.24
C TRP A 146 -17.09 11.75 -1.11
N GLU A 147 -17.05 13.07 -1.16
CA GLU A 147 -17.91 13.92 -0.32
C GLU A 147 -19.27 14.10 -1.01
N LYS A 148 -19.69 15.34 -1.26
CA LYS A 148 -20.88 15.65 -2.06
C LYS A 148 -20.49 15.62 -3.54
N PHE A 149 -21.05 14.68 -4.28
CA PHE A 149 -20.87 14.63 -5.73
C PHE A 149 -22.23 14.52 -6.41
N THR A 150 -22.33 15.10 -7.60
CA THR A 150 -23.42 14.83 -8.52
C THR A 150 -22.94 13.81 -9.55
N SER A 151 -23.83 12.93 -10.00
CA SER A 151 -23.54 12.05 -11.14
C SER A 151 -23.61 12.77 -12.49
N ALA A 152 -24.10 14.02 -12.50
CA ALA A 152 -24.06 14.88 -13.68
C ALA A 152 -22.60 15.25 -13.98
N GLY A 153 -22.17 15.02 -15.23
CA GLY A 153 -20.87 15.45 -15.70
C GLY A 153 -20.84 16.98 -15.80
N GLU A 154 -19.98 17.61 -15.03
CA GLU A 154 -19.67 19.03 -15.19
C GLU A 154 -18.74 19.20 -16.41
N ALA A 155 -19.05 20.16 -17.28
CA ALA A 155 -18.40 20.30 -18.59
C ALA A 155 -16.99 20.93 -18.53
N SER A 156 -16.25 20.76 -17.43
CA SER A 156 -14.95 21.40 -17.23
C SER A 156 -14.06 20.56 -16.32
N ALA A 157 -12.75 20.60 -16.55
CA ALA A 157 -11.71 19.96 -15.73
C ALA A 157 -11.82 18.43 -15.60
N TYR A 158 -12.24 17.73 -16.66
CA TYR A 158 -12.22 16.26 -16.69
C TYR A 158 -10.81 15.70 -16.47
N ILE A 159 -10.72 14.65 -15.65
CA ILE A 159 -9.49 13.86 -15.45
C ILE A 159 -9.63 12.56 -16.23
N TYR A 160 -8.77 12.39 -17.24
CA TYR A 160 -8.74 11.22 -18.12
C TYR A 160 -7.64 10.26 -17.69
N GLY A 161 -7.80 8.98 -18.06
CA GLY A 161 -6.72 8.01 -17.91
C GLY A 161 -5.51 8.37 -18.77
N VAL A 162 -4.30 8.13 -18.25
CA VAL A 162 -3.05 8.40 -18.98
C VAL A 162 -2.55 7.14 -19.68
N GLU A 163 -2.30 7.26 -20.98
CA GLU A 163 -1.69 6.22 -21.80
C GLU A 163 -0.42 6.72 -22.51
N TYR A 164 0.47 5.79 -22.82
CA TYR A 164 1.61 6.03 -23.67
C TYR A 164 1.15 6.18 -25.12
N GLN A 165 1.23 7.40 -25.66
CA GLN A 165 0.92 7.66 -27.05
C GLN A 165 2.21 7.71 -27.90
N ILE A 166 2.77 6.54 -28.22
CA ILE A 166 4.08 6.42 -28.88
C ILE A 166 3.96 5.73 -30.25
N THR A 167 3.48 6.46 -31.26
CA THR A 167 3.19 5.93 -32.60
C THR A 167 4.45 5.50 -33.38
N LEU A 168 5.59 6.17 -33.19
CA LEU A 168 6.81 5.98 -34.00
C LEU A 168 7.69 4.79 -33.58
N TYR A 169 7.40 4.13 -32.46
CA TYR A 169 8.27 3.09 -31.91
C TYR A 169 7.98 1.68 -32.40
N GLN A 170 6.84 1.48 -33.06
CA GLN A 170 6.46 0.19 -33.64
C GLN A 170 7.41 -0.25 -34.76
N THR A 171 8.09 0.70 -35.42
CA THR A 171 9.03 0.45 -36.54
C THR A 171 10.50 0.47 -36.12
N LEU A 172 10.83 0.92 -34.91
CA LEU A 172 12.20 1.08 -34.41
C LEU A 172 12.52 0.10 -33.28
N SER A 173 12.29 -1.19 -33.53
CA SER A 173 12.54 -2.28 -32.58
C SER A 173 14.00 -2.38 -32.08
N LYS A 174 14.94 -1.62 -32.66
CA LYS A 174 16.35 -1.55 -32.19
C LYS A 174 16.78 -0.21 -31.59
N ASN A 175 16.06 0.89 -31.84
CA ASN A 175 16.53 2.26 -31.49
C ASN A 175 15.53 3.09 -30.67
N GLY A 176 14.49 2.48 -30.13
CA GLY A 176 13.58 3.19 -29.24
C GLY A 176 14.14 3.45 -27.84
N MET A 177 13.91 4.64 -27.26
CA MET A 177 13.85 5.02 -25.83
C MET A 177 13.40 3.94 -24.82
N PHE A 178 12.60 2.94 -25.23
CA PHE A 178 12.15 1.82 -24.40
C PHE A 178 12.44 0.44 -25.02
N SER A 179 13.28 0.37 -26.05
CA SER A 179 13.63 -0.89 -26.71
C SER A 179 14.58 -1.71 -25.82
N SER A 180 14.09 -2.84 -25.34
CA SER A 180 14.88 -3.93 -24.81
C SER A 180 14.64 -5.16 -25.68
N LYS A 181 15.50 -6.19 -25.61
CA LYS A 181 15.40 -7.41 -26.44
C LYS A 181 14.00 -8.08 -26.43
N ASN A 182 13.15 -7.79 -25.43
CA ASN A 182 11.77 -8.28 -25.29
C ASN A 182 10.74 -7.16 -25.06
N ALA A 183 11.02 -5.92 -25.44
CA ALA A 183 10.10 -4.81 -25.19
C ALA A 183 8.82 -4.95 -26.02
N GLN A 184 7.67 -4.97 -25.35
CA GLN A 184 6.37 -4.83 -26.01
C GLN A 184 6.18 -3.36 -26.41
N SER A 185 5.41 -3.13 -27.49
CA SER A 185 4.98 -1.78 -27.85
C SER A 185 4.29 -1.14 -26.66
N LEU A 186 4.73 0.06 -26.29
CA LEU A 186 4.09 0.85 -25.22
C LEU A 186 2.89 1.64 -25.74
N HIS A 187 2.71 1.80 -27.05
CA HIS A 187 1.58 2.52 -27.63
C HIS A 187 0.23 1.99 -27.11
N ASN A 188 -0.67 2.89 -26.69
CA ASN A 188 -1.97 2.60 -26.07
C ASN A 188 -1.88 1.74 -24.80
N ASN A 189 -0.71 1.70 -24.14
CA ASN A 189 -0.60 1.08 -22.84
C ASN A 189 -0.70 2.13 -21.75
N ASN A 190 -1.38 1.72 -20.70
CA ASN A 190 -1.53 2.43 -19.45
C ASN A 190 -0.18 2.82 -18.82
N VAL A 191 -0.08 4.06 -18.33
CA VAL A 191 1.10 4.52 -17.61
C VAL A 191 1.01 4.06 -16.14
N PRO A 192 1.96 3.25 -15.63
CA PRO A 192 1.99 2.90 -14.21
C PRO A 192 2.42 4.11 -13.37
N CYS A 193 1.96 4.18 -12.12
CA CYS A 193 2.40 5.24 -11.22
C CYS A 193 2.42 4.80 -9.75
N ALA A 194 3.15 5.55 -8.93
CA ALA A 194 3.25 5.37 -7.50
C ALA A 194 3.35 6.72 -6.78
N VAL A 195 2.80 6.78 -5.57
CA VAL A 195 3.01 7.91 -4.66
C VAL A 195 3.96 7.48 -3.55
N CYS A 196 5.01 8.26 -3.38
CA CYS A 196 6.14 7.96 -2.54
C CYS A 196 6.33 9.06 -1.49
N GLN A 197 6.77 8.67 -0.30
CA GLN A 197 7.18 9.59 0.75
C GLN A 197 8.68 9.44 0.98
N THR A 198 9.44 10.53 0.88
CA THR A 198 10.87 10.52 1.23
C THR A 198 11.07 10.23 2.72
N LYS A 199 12.22 9.68 3.10
CA LYS A 199 12.56 9.43 4.50
C LYS A 199 13.03 10.69 5.22
N ASP A 200 13.67 11.58 4.48
CA ASP A 200 14.20 12.84 4.98
C ASP A 200 13.28 14.01 4.61
N PRO A 201 13.17 15.04 5.45
CA PRO A 201 12.40 16.23 5.13
C PRO A 201 13.00 16.98 3.94
N GLY A 202 12.16 17.46 3.02
CA GLY A 202 12.60 18.17 1.83
C GLY A 202 11.46 18.49 0.88
N SER A 203 11.81 18.99 -0.32
CA SER A 203 10.91 19.14 -1.46
C SER A 203 11.44 18.32 -2.62
N VAL A 204 10.54 17.69 -3.38
CA VAL A 204 10.89 16.85 -4.53
C VAL A 204 10.24 17.46 -5.78
N ILE A 205 11.03 17.65 -6.82
CA ILE A 205 10.58 18.16 -8.12
C ILE A 205 11.17 17.32 -9.25
N MET A 206 10.39 17.13 -10.32
CA MET A 206 10.88 16.56 -11.56
C MET A 206 11.62 17.64 -12.36
N VAL A 207 12.91 17.45 -12.61
CA VAL A 207 13.68 18.31 -13.52
C VAL A 207 13.82 17.61 -14.88
N PRO A 208 13.11 18.06 -15.93
CA PRO A 208 13.19 17.45 -17.25
C PRO A 208 14.56 17.69 -17.92
N ALA A 209 14.85 16.87 -18.95
CA ALA A 209 16.03 16.96 -19.83
C ALA A 209 17.42 16.79 -19.17
N ARG A 210 17.48 16.31 -17.91
CA ARG A 210 18.74 16.03 -17.20
C ARG A 210 18.64 14.74 -16.41
N ASN A 211 19.77 14.03 -16.31
CA ASN A 211 19.93 12.85 -15.48
C ASN A 211 20.82 13.10 -14.25
N ARG A 212 21.18 14.36 -13.99
CA ARG A 212 21.98 14.81 -12.85
C ARG A 212 21.32 16.01 -12.19
N CYS A 213 21.40 16.07 -10.87
CA CYS A 213 20.88 17.16 -10.07
C CYS A 213 21.79 18.39 -10.13
N TYR A 214 21.22 19.56 -9.81
CA TYR A 214 22.01 20.77 -9.58
C TYR A 214 22.90 20.60 -8.33
N PRO A 215 23.98 21.39 -8.20
CA PRO A 215 24.80 21.37 -6.98
C PRO A 215 23.95 21.57 -5.72
N GLY A 216 24.17 20.73 -4.70
CA GLY A 216 23.41 20.75 -3.44
C GLY A 216 22.09 19.98 -3.45
N TRP A 217 21.69 19.40 -4.59
CA TRP A 217 20.46 18.62 -4.70
C TRP A 217 20.75 17.12 -4.69
N ILE A 218 19.83 16.34 -4.12
CA ILE A 218 19.93 14.88 -4.01
C ILE A 218 19.03 14.24 -5.07
N LEU A 219 19.57 13.24 -5.78
CA LEU A 219 18.82 12.48 -6.77
C LEU A 219 17.90 11.48 -6.07
N GLU A 220 16.60 11.71 -6.11
CA GLU A 220 15.60 10.77 -5.58
C GLU A 220 15.28 9.66 -6.60
N PHE A 221 15.00 10.02 -7.85
CA PHE A 221 14.83 9.08 -8.94
C PHE A 221 15.14 9.71 -10.29
N PHE A 222 15.40 8.87 -11.29
CA PHE A 222 15.44 9.27 -12.69
C PHE A 222 14.61 8.29 -13.53
N ILE A 223 14.13 8.76 -14.68
CA ILE A 223 13.45 7.94 -15.67
C ILE A 223 14.42 7.78 -16.85
N PRO A 224 15.02 6.59 -17.03
CA PRO A 224 15.87 6.34 -18.18
C PRO A 224 15.05 6.45 -19.47
N GLY A 225 15.62 7.08 -20.49
CA GLY A 225 15.04 7.10 -21.84
C GLY A 225 14.97 8.47 -22.49
N ILE A 226 14.94 9.57 -21.73
CA ILE A 226 14.96 10.93 -22.30
C ILE A 226 16.42 11.32 -22.54
N ILE A 227 17.06 10.68 -23.51
CA ILE A 227 18.34 11.14 -24.05
C ILE A 227 18.00 11.85 -25.35
N TYR A 228 18.08 13.19 -25.35
CA TYR A 228 18.26 13.91 -26.60
C TYR A 228 19.57 13.39 -27.19
N ASP A 229 19.50 12.82 -28.38
CA ASP A 229 20.69 12.56 -29.18
C ASP A 229 21.44 13.90 -29.29
N GLN A 230 22.63 13.98 -28.70
CA GLN A 230 23.56 15.07 -28.93
C GLN A 230 24.34 14.74 -30.22
N SER A 231 23.63 14.72 -31.35
CA SER A 231 24.24 14.83 -32.67
C SER A 231 24.03 16.27 -33.16
N LEU A 232 24.89 17.15 -32.64
CA LEU A 232 25.38 18.33 -33.37
C LEU A 232 26.65 17.91 -34.11
#